data_AF-A0A8S0H4Z1-F1
#
_entry.id   AF-A0A8S0H4Z1-F1
#
_cell.length_a   1.000
_cell.length_b   1.000
_cell.length_c   1.000
_cell.angle_alpha   90.00
_cell.angle_beta   90.00
_cell.angle_gamma   90.00
#
_symmetry.space_group_name_H-M   'P 1'
#
loop_
_entity.id
_entity.type
_entity.pdbx_description
1 polymer ?
#
loop_
_entity_poly.entity_id
_entity_poly.type
_entity_poly.pdbx_seq_one_letter_code
_entity_poly.pdbx_strand_id
1 'polypeptide(L)'
;MIQPISDAVAELTQKHGGLLWGEHGKGLRSQYVPDYFGELYPALQELKSAFDPYNQLNPGKIATPHTLPDARLTRVDEVALRGELDRTIDERVWLHYDAAVHCNGNGACYNFDPDDAMCPSWKGTRNRIHSPKGRASLIREWLRLQGQQGVDVLVSQGARPLAATVISFARRAANTVAHKMGQKDFSHEVYEAMAGCLACKSCAGQCPVKVNVPDFRSRFLELYHSRYLRPLKDYLIGSLEYTIPYLARVPHLYNGIIGSGMVRAFLRRVAGMVDSPLLSLLNFDDVCRRWKVRVASPALLEGLDEAQRKRSVILVLDAFTRYFETPLLADWIELISRLGFEVYIAPFAAMASRCRFRAF
;
A
#
# COMPACT_ATOMS: atom_id res chain seq x y z
N MET A 1 -7.85 22.31 21.08
CA MET A 1 -7.24 23.21 20.05
C MET A 1 -8.20 23.54 18.91
N ILE A 2 -9.00 22.60 18.38
CA ILE A 2 -9.82 22.86 17.18
C ILE A 2 -11.03 23.77 17.41
N GLN A 3 -11.62 23.74 18.60
CA GLN A 3 -12.79 24.53 18.96
C GLN A 3 -12.48 26.03 19.03
N PRO A 4 -11.46 26.50 19.78
CA PRO A 4 -11.10 27.93 19.77
C PRO A 4 -10.84 28.49 18.37
N ILE A 5 -10.21 27.70 17.50
CA ILE A 5 -9.98 28.07 16.09
C ILE A 5 -11.32 28.13 15.33
N SER A 6 -12.20 27.15 15.54
CA SER A 6 -13.50 27.12 14.86
C SER A 6 -14.41 28.27 15.31
N ASP A 7 -14.37 28.64 16.59
CA ASP A 7 -15.12 29.77 17.15
C ASP A 7 -14.62 31.09 16.55
N ALA A 8 -13.30 31.32 16.55
CA ALA A 8 -12.70 32.52 15.96
C ALA A 8 -12.96 32.66 14.46
N VAL A 9 -12.93 31.55 13.71
CA VAL A 9 -13.27 31.54 12.28
C VAL A 9 -14.75 31.80 12.07
N ALA A 10 -15.63 31.25 12.91
CA ALA A 10 -17.07 31.47 12.81
C ALA A 10 -17.42 32.95 13.04
N GLU A 11 -16.86 33.55 14.10
CA GLU A 11 -17.00 34.97 14.43
C GLU A 11 -16.48 35.87 13.30
N LEU A 12 -15.27 35.59 12.80
CA LEU A 12 -14.69 36.36 11.68
C LEU A 12 -15.57 36.29 10.43
N THR A 13 -16.08 35.10 10.11
CA THR A 13 -16.93 34.89 8.94
C THR A 13 -18.25 35.66 9.08
N GLN A 14 -18.86 35.62 10.26
CA GLN A 14 -20.10 36.34 10.56
C GLN A 14 -19.89 37.87 10.52
N LYS A 15 -18.78 38.38 11.06
CA LYS A 15 -18.40 39.81 11.00
C LYS A 15 -18.41 40.36 9.57
N HIS A 16 -18.08 39.54 8.58
CA HIS A 16 -18.04 39.93 7.17
C HIS A 16 -19.30 39.52 6.39
N GLY A 17 -20.38 39.09 7.07
CA GLY A 17 -21.62 38.64 6.42
C GLY A 17 -21.49 37.33 5.64
N GLY A 18 -20.41 36.57 5.88
CA GLY A 18 -20.17 35.28 5.24
C GLY A 18 -20.81 34.10 5.97
N LEU A 19 -20.68 32.92 5.38
CA LEU A 19 -21.12 31.64 5.94
C LEU A 19 -19.93 30.69 6.09
N LEU A 20 -19.80 30.04 7.24
CA LEU A 20 -18.81 28.99 7.44
C LEU A 20 -19.25 27.71 6.72
N TRP A 21 -18.85 27.54 5.46
CA TRP A 21 -19.21 26.40 4.60
C TRP A 21 -17.99 25.80 3.90
N GLY A 22 -17.91 24.48 3.85
CA GLY A 22 -16.86 23.76 3.13
C GLY A 22 -17.41 23.15 1.84
N GLU A 23 -16.57 23.03 0.81
CA GLU A 23 -16.90 22.38 -0.48
C GLU A 23 -17.48 20.97 -0.28
N HIS A 24 -17.00 20.25 0.74
CA HIS A 24 -17.44 18.89 1.08
C HIS A 24 -18.32 18.82 2.34
N GLY A 25 -18.93 19.96 2.73
CA GLY A 25 -19.84 20.08 3.87
C GLY A 25 -19.23 20.72 5.13
N LYS A 26 -20.05 20.86 6.18
CA LYS A 26 -19.72 21.59 7.43
C LYS A 26 -19.24 20.68 8.58
N GLY A 27 -19.49 19.37 8.49
CA GLY A 27 -19.11 18.42 9.54
C GLY A 27 -19.73 18.78 10.90
N LEU A 28 -18.95 18.72 11.98
CA LEU A 28 -19.41 19.11 13.33
C LEU A 28 -19.44 20.62 13.56
N ARG A 29 -18.94 21.43 12.61
CA ARG A 29 -19.09 22.89 12.68
C ARG A 29 -20.54 23.31 12.42
N SER A 30 -21.43 22.36 12.16
CA SER A 30 -22.86 22.62 12.10
C SER A 30 -23.40 23.26 13.37
N GLN A 31 -22.74 23.13 14.53
CA GLN A 31 -23.13 23.82 15.76
C GLN A 31 -23.42 25.33 15.59
N TYR A 32 -22.75 26.01 14.65
CA TYR A 32 -22.96 27.45 14.39
C TYR A 32 -24.09 27.74 13.40
N VAL A 33 -24.72 26.73 12.79
CA VAL A 33 -25.79 26.93 11.78
C VAL A 33 -26.95 27.79 12.31
N PRO A 34 -27.46 27.58 13.53
CA PRO A 34 -28.52 28.43 14.07
C PRO A 34 -28.13 29.91 14.10
N ASP A 35 -26.88 30.23 14.42
CA ASP A 35 -26.39 31.61 14.50
C ASP A 35 -26.30 32.31 13.13
N TYR A 36 -26.07 31.54 12.06
CA TYR A 36 -26.01 32.07 10.68
C TYR A 36 -27.38 32.25 10.05
N PHE A 37 -28.28 31.28 10.25
CA PHE A 37 -29.60 31.31 9.62
C PHE A 37 -30.64 32.04 10.46
N GLY A 38 -30.42 32.17 11.78
CA GLY A 38 -31.32 32.86 12.70
C GLY A 38 -32.75 32.38 12.55
N GLU A 39 -33.65 33.30 12.22
CA GLU A 39 -35.08 33.06 12.01
C GLU A 39 -35.40 32.05 10.88
N LEU A 40 -34.45 31.80 9.97
CA LEU A 40 -34.61 30.82 8.89
C LEU A 40 -34.24 29.39 9.30
N TYR A 41 -33.56 29.19 10.44
CA TYR A 41 -33.16 27.84 10.88
C TYR A 41 -34.34 26.86 11.01
N PRO A 42 -35.53 27.26 11.53
CA PRO A 42 -36.72 26.40 11.56
C PRO A 42 -37.12 25.84 10.19
N ALA A 43 -36.93 26.57 9.08
CA ALA A 43 -37.23 26.06 7.75
C ALA A 43 -36.31 24.89 7.35
N LEU A 44 -35.03 24.92 7.77
CA LEU A 44 -34.12 23.78 7.57
C LEU A 44 -34.56 22.56 8.39
N GLN A 45 -35.07 22.78 9.59
CA GLN A 45 -35.58 21.72 10.46
C GLN A 45 -36.89 21.11 9.92
N GLU A 46 -37.76 21.90 9.30
CA GLU A 46 -38.95 21.41 8.58
C GLU A 46 -38.55 20.54 7.40
N LEU A 47 -37.62 21.01 6.57
CA LEU A 47 -37.08 20.24 5.45
C LEU A 47 -36.48 18.91 5.94
N LYS A 48 -35.69 18.96 7.01
CA LYS A 48 -35.11 17.77 7.63
C LYS A 48 -36.20 16.80 8.11
N SER A 49 -37.29 17.31 8.69
CA SER A 49 -38.41 16.50 9.17
C SER A 49 -39.16 15.81 8.04
N ALA A 50 -39.33 16.49 6.90
CA ALA A 50 -40.02 15.93 5.74
C ALA A 50 -39.26 14.73 5.12
N PHE A 51 -37.93 14.79 5.07
CA PHE A 51 -37.11 13.75 4.43
C PHE A 51 -36.47 12.74 5.41
N ASP A 52 -36.34 13.08 6.69
CA ASP A 52 -35.76 12.21 7.71
C ASP A 52 -36.37 12.49 9.10
N PRO A 53 -37.66 12.15 9.29
CA PRO A 53 -38.40 12.44 10.52
C PRO A 53 -37.85 11.73 11.77
N TYR A 54 -37.05 10.67 11.57
CA TYR A 54 -36.44 9.88 12.64
C TYR A 54 -34.94 10.20 12.85
N ASN A 55 -34.41 11.23 12.17
CA ASN A 55 -33.04 11.70 12.31
C ASN A 55 -31.95 10.63 12.06
N GLN A 56 -32.16 9.73 11.10
CA GLN A 56 -31.24 8.63 10.78
C GLN A 56 -30.10 9.09 9.85
N LEU A 57 -30.31 10.12 9.06
CA LEU A 57 -29.37 10.63 8.06
C LEU A 57 -28.55 11.78 8.65
N ASN A 58 -27.28 11.53 9.00
CA ASN A 58 -26.38 12.52 9.60
C ASN A 58 -26.91 13.20 10.90
N PRO A 59 -27.31 12.41 11.92
CA PRO A 59 -27.75 12.98 13.20
C PRO A 59 -26.71 13.94 13.78
N GLY A 60 -27.19 15.06 14.33
CA GLY A 60 -26.35 16.07 14.96
C GLY A 60 -25.58 16.96 14.00
N LYS A 61 -25.85 16.91 12.69
CA LYS A 61 -25.21 17.75 11.66
C LYS A 61 -26.24 18.45 10.80
N ILE A 62 -25.84 19.61 10.27
CA ILE A 62 -26.60 20.52 9.39
C ILE A 62 -27.88 21.07 10.06
N ALA A 63 -28.87 20.23 10.33
CA ALA A 63 -30.12 20.58 10.98
C ALA A 63 -30.70 19.37 11.73
N THR A 64 -31.49 19.64 12.76
CA THR A 64 -32.26 18.61 13.49
C THR A 64 -33.73 18.65 13.06
N PRO A 65 -34.46 17.53 12.99
CA PRO A 65 -35.87 17.58 12.63
C PRO A 65 -36.71 18.14 13.78
N HIS A 66 -37.71 18.97 13.47
CA HIS A 66 -38.71 19.46 14.42
C HIS A 66 -39.53 18.36 15.07
N THR A 67 -39.67 17.21 14.40
CA THR A 67 -40.37 16.03 14.96
C THR A 67 -39.68 15.46 16.19
N LEU A 68 -38.42 15.83 16.46
CA LEU A 68 -37.63 15.38 17.61
C LEU A 68 -37.07 16.60 18.37
N PRO A 69 -37.81 17.17 19.34
CA PRO A 69 -37.40 18.39 20.03
C PRO A 69 -36.11 18.24 20.86
N ASP A 70 -35.79 17.03 21.31
CA ASP A 70 -34.54 16.75 22.05
C ASP A 70 -33.31 16.61 21.13
N ALA A 71 -33.51 16.57 19.81
CA ALA A 71 -32.41 16.47 18.87
C ALA A 71 -31.67 17.81 18.79
N ARG A 72 -30.36 17.76 19.05
CA ARG A 72 -29.45 18.92 18.96
C ARG A 72 -28.30 18.67 18.00
N LEU A 73 -27.70 19.76 17.54
CA LEU A 73 -26.46 19.70 16.78
C LEU A 73 -25.32 19.28 17.72
N THR A 74 -24.50 18.34 17.25
CA THR A 74 -23.33 17.85 17.97
C THR A 74 -22.26 18.92 17.91
N ARG A 75 -21.66 19.22 19.07
CA ARG A 75 -20.62 20.23 19.16
C ARG A 75 -19.30 19.73 18.59
N VAL A 76 -18.44 20.67 18.21
CA VAL A 76 -17.11 20.39 17.65
C VAL A 76 -16.22 19.62 18.64
N ASP A 77 -16.40 19.83 19.94
CA ASP A 77 -15.63 19.27 21.05
C ASP A 77 -16.23 17.97 21.65
N GLU A 78 -17.42 17.55 21.22
CA GLU A 78 -18.12 16.40 21.81
C GLU A 78 -17.66 15.04 21.27
N VAL A 79 -16.98 15.04 20.12
CA VAL A 79 -16.56 13.80 19.45
C VAL A 79 -15.05 13.76 19.41
N ALA A 80 -14.49 12.65 19.90
CA ALA A 80 -13.06 12.38 19.77
C ALA A 80 -12.66 12.45 18.30
N LEU A 81 -11.86 13.45 17.96
CA LEU A 81 -11.39 13.59 16.58
C LEU A 81 -10.25 12.63 16.37
N ARG A 82 -10.25 12.01 15.19
CA ARG A 82 -9.21 11.09 14.76
C ARG A 82 -7.77 11.60 14.99
N GLY A 83 -7.53 12.91 14.81
CA GLY A 83 -6.22 13.51 15.04
C GLY A 83 -5.80 13.60 16.51
N GLU A 84 -6.74 13.49 17.46
CA GLU A 84 -6.42 13.43 18.90
C GLU A 84 -5.73 12.12 19.26
N LEU A 85 -6.21 11.01 18.68
CA LEU A 85 -5.58 9.70 18.85
C LEU A 85 -4.23 9.65 18.12
N ASP A 86 -4.14 10.17 16.89
CA ASP A 86 -2.87 10.16 16.13
C ASP A 86 -1.74 10.93 16.83
N ARG A 87 -2.06 12.00 17.56
CA ARG A 87 -1.08 12.80 18.33
C ARG A 87 -0.42 12.02 19.46
N THR A 88 -0.95 10.87 19.84
CA THR A 88 -0.34 9.99 20.84
C THR A 88 0.72 9.06 20.25
N ILE A 89 0.85 9.00 18.92
CA ILE A 89 1.93 8.29 18.24
C ILE A 89 3.21 9.12 18.36
N ASP A 90 4.32 8.49 18.74
CA ASP A 90 5.65 9.12 18.79
C ASP A 90 5.95 9.84 17.46
N GLU A 91 6.41 11.08 17.54
CA GLU A 91 6.64 11.94 16.36
C GLU A 91 7.62 11.31 15.36
N ARG A 92 8.66 10.62 15.83
CA ARG A 92 9.62 9.93 14.96
C ARG A 92 8.94 8.81 14.20
N VAL A 93 8.07 8.06 14.86
CA VAL A 93 7.25 7.00 14.25
C VAL A 93 6.29 7.60 13.24
N TRP A 94 5.66 8.71 13.59
CA TRP A 94 4.73 9.43 12.71
C TRP A 94 5.42 9.86 11.41
N LEU A 95 6.60 10.49 11.50
CA LEU A 95 7.41 10.90 10.35
C LEU A 95 7.88 9.70 9.52
N HIS A 96 8.22 8.59 10.18
CA HIS A 96 8.63 7.39 9.48
C HIS A 96 7.47 6.74 8.73
N TYR A 97 6.25 6.76 9.27
CA TYR A 97 5.05 6.17 8.66
C TYR A 97 4.14 7.21 7.98
N ASP A 98 4.73 8.30 7.47
CA ASP A 98 4.04 9.45 6.86
C ASP A 98 2.96 9.03 5.84
N ALA A 99 3.27 8.06 4.98
CA ALA A 99 2.41 7.50 3.94
C ALA A 99 1.12 6.86 4.46
N ALA A 100 1.06 6.46 5.73
CA ALA A 100 -0.14 5.96 6.40
C ALA A 100 -0.83 7.06 7.22
N VAL A 101 -0.06 7.76 8.06
CA VAL A 101 -0.61 8.71 9.05
C VAL A 101 -1.23 9.95 8.39
N HIS A 102 -0.71 10.40 7.25
CA HIS A 102 -1.26 11.55 6.50
C HIS A 102 -2.59 11.28 5.81
N CYS A 103 -3.10 10.04 5.84
CA CYS A 103 -4.42 9.74 5.28
C CYS A 103 -5.49 10.64 5.91
N ASN A 104 -5.92 11.67 5.18
CA ASN A 104 -6.96 12.60 5.61
C ASN A 104 -8.36 11.98 5.57
N GLY A 105 -8.49 10.73 5.11
CA GLY A 105 -9.72 9.99 5.16
C GLY A 105 -10.81 10.45 4.19
N ASN A 106 -10.46 11.20 3.13
CA ASN A 106 -11.39 11.69 2.11
C ASN A 106 -12.23 10.59 1.41
N GLY A 107 -11.77 9.34 1.44
CA GLY A 107 -12.51 8.21 0.89
C GLY A 107 -12.46 8.07 -0.63
N ALA A 108 -11.62 8.85 -1.34
CA ALA A 108 -11.45 8.71 -2.80
C ALA A 108 -11.03 7.30 -3.22
N CYS A 109 -10.40 6.55 -2.31
CA CYS A 109 -10.02 5.17 -2.54
C CYS A 109 -11.19 4.17 -2.51
N TYR A 110 -12.38 4.59 -2.06
CA TYR A 110 -13.61 3.81 -2.18
C TYR A 110 -14.20 3.91 -3.58
N ASN A 111 -13.36 3.89 -4.60
CA ASN A 111 -13.79 3.98 -5.98
C ASN A 111 -14.49 2.69 -6.43
N PHE A 112 -15.59 2.83 -7.16
CA PHE A 112 -16.39 1.75 -7.73
C PHE A 112 -16.19 1.58 -9.23
N ASP A 113 -15.68 2.61 -9.92
CA ASP A 113 -15.39 2.59 -11.34
C ASP A 113 -14.37 1.47 -11.63
N PRO A 114 -14.68 0.51 -12.52
CA PRO A 114 -13.76 -0.58 -12.85
C PRO A 114 -12.49 -0.10 -13.56
N ASP A 115 -12.56 0.97 -14.35
CA ASP A 115 -11.52 1.41 -15.27
C ASP A 115 -10.53 2.39 -14.64
N ASP A 116 -10.92 3.12 -13.59
CA ASP A 116 -10.00 4.01 -12.89
C ASP A 116 -8.99 3.23 -12.02
N ALA A 117 -7.72 3.62 -12.08
CA ALA A 117 -6.61 2.92 -11.45
C ALA A 117 -6.57 3.14 -9.92
N MET A 118 -7.48 2.52 -9.17
CA MET A 118 -7.50 2.49 -7.70
C MET A 118 -7.42 1.06 -7.16
N CYS A 119 -7.25 0.91 -5.83
CA CYS A 119 -7.01 -0.38 -5.18
C CYS A 119 -7.93 -1.53 -5.64
N PRO A 120 -7.38 -2.56 -6.35
CA PRO A 120 -8.18 -3.66 -6.86
C PRO A 120 -8.75 -4.55 -5.74
N SER A 121 -8.02 -4.69 -4.63
CA SER A 121 -8.47 -5.49 -3.48
C SER A 121 -9.78 -4.94 -2.88
N TRP A 122 -9.93 -3.62 -2.79
CA TRP A 122 -11.20 -3.00 -2.37
C TRP A 122 -12.31 -3.25 -3.39
N LYS A 123 -12.03 -3.04 -4.69
CA LYS A 123 -13.03 -3.25 -5.75
C LYS A 123 -13.56 -4.69 -5.78
N GLY A 124 -12.66 -5.67 -5.62
CA GLY A 124 -13.01 -7.09 -5.62
C GLY A 124 -13.72 -7.55 -4.34
N THR A 125 -13.24 -7.13 -3.15
CA THR A 125 -13.79 -7.63 -1.87
C THR A 125 -14.96 -6.82 -1.34
N ARG A 126 -15.08 -5.53 -1.73
CA ARG A 126 -16.01 -4.55 -1.13
C ARG A 126 -15.91 -4.43 0.39
N ASN A 127 -14.81 -4.90 0.98
CA ASN A 127 -14.53 -4.78 2.40
C ASN A 127 -13.58 -3.61 2.63
N ARG A 128 -14.03 -2.64 3.45
CA ARG A 128 -13.33 -1.37 3.66
C ARG A 128 -11.94 -1.55 4.25
N ILE A 129 -11.69 -2.62 5.00
CA ILE A 129 -10.36 -2.94 5.55
C ILE A 129 -9.32 -3.14 4.45
N HIS A 130 -9.73 -3.61 3.27
CA HIS A 130 -8.84 -3.84 2.13
C HIS A 130 -8.63 -2.60 1.26
N SER A 131 -9.26 -1.47 1.57
CA SER A 131 -9.01 -0.19 0.89
C SER A 131 -7.75 0.51 1.41
N PRO A 132 -7.13 1.41 0.63
CA PRO A 132 -6.02 2.24 1.09
C PRO A 132 -6.32 2.98 2.39
N LYS A 133 -7.51 3.57 2.52
CA LYS A 133 -7.96 4.24 3.75
C LYS A 133 -8.08 3.26 4.92
N GLY A 134 -8.69 2.08 4.70
CA GLY A 134 -8.83 1.07 5.76
C GLY A 134 -7.47 0.58 6.28
N ARG A 135 -6.55 0.30 5.35
CA ARG A 135 -5.17 -0.13 5.65
C ARG A 135 -4.39 0.94 6.41
N ALA A 136 -4.50 2.20 5.98
CA ALA A 136 -3.89 3.32 6.67
C ALA A 136 -4.46 3.48 8.08
N SER A 137 -5.79 3.36 8.25
CA SER A 137 -6.45 3.41 9.56
C SER A 137 -5.98 2.29 10.50
N LEU A 138 -5.88 1.05 10.00
CA LEU A 138 -5.38 -0.09 10.79
C LEU A 138 -3.94 0.11 11.22
N ILE A 139 -3.07 0.59 10.33
CA ILE A 139 -1.66 0.88 10.67
C ILE A 139 -1.55 1.97 11.72
N ARG A 140 -2.32 3.04 11.61
CA ARG A 140 -2.30 4.13 12.58
C ARG A 140 -2.71 3.65 13.98
N GLU A 141 -3.78 2.87 14.05
CA GLU A 141 -4.22 2.28 15.32
C GLU A 141 -3.19 1.29 15.87
N TRP A 142 -2.58 0.49 14.99
CA TRP A 142 -1.51 -0.42 15.38
C TRP A 142 -0.30 0.32 15.95
N LEU A 143 0.19 1.38 15.30
CA LEU A 143 1.30 2.21 15.79
C LEU A 143 0.99 2.82 17.16
N ARG A 144 -0.25 3.28 17.35
CA ARG A 144 -0.73 3.81 18.63
C ARG A 144 -0.67 2.76 19.73
N LEU A 145 -1.20 1.56 19.47
CA LEU A 145 -1.20 0.45 20.43
C LEU A 145 0.22 -0.04 20.74
N GLN A 146 1.11 -0.09 19.75
CA GLN A 146 2.52 -0.44 19.95
C GLN A 146 3.21 0.58 20.87
N GLY A 147 2.99 1.88 20.65
CA GLY A 147 3.52 2.94 21.50
C GLY A 147 3.00 2.85 22.94
N GLN A 148 1.71 2.56 23.14
CA GLN A 148 1.13 2.34 24.47
C GLN A 148 1.72 1.15 25.21
N GLN A 149 2.16 0.12 24.47
CA GLN A 149 2.86 -1.04 25.03
C GLN A 149 4.37 -0.80 25.22
N GLY A 150 4.86 0.41 24.95
CA GLY A 150 6.29 0.76 25.06
C GLY A 150 7.16 0.10 23.98
N VAL A 151 6.58 -0.35 22.87
CA VAL A 151 7.31 -0.97 21.76
C VAL A 151 7.79 0.09 20.78
N ASP A 152 9.10 0.27 20.68
CA ASP A 152 9.70 1.11 19.63
C ASP A 152 9.74 0.36 18.29
N VAL A 153 8.91 0.80 17.35
CA VAL A 153 8.77 0.22 16.01
C VAL A 153 9.88 0.65 15.04
N LEU A 154 10.75 1.60 15.41
CA LEU A 154 11.84 2.07 14.57
C LEU A 154 13.17 1.35 14.85
N VAL A 155 13.24 0.59 15.94
CA VAL A 155 14.46 -0.18 16.27
C VAL A 155 14.67 -1.26 15.22
N SER A 156 15.65 -1.01 14.34
CA SER A 156 16.08 -1.96 13.32
C SER A 156 16.60 -3.25 13.96
N GLN A 157 16.05 -4.38 13.53
CA GLN A 157 16.57 -5.69 13.92
C GLN A 157 17.78 -5.99 13.03
N GLY A 158 18.94 -5.40 13.38
CA GLY A 158 20.21 -5.69 12.73
C GLY A 158 20.60 -7.17 12.83
N ALA A 159 21.68 -7.55 12.12
CA ALA A 159 22.18 -8.92 12.13
C ALA A 159 22.47 -9.41 13.57
N ARG A 160 21.79 -10.48 13.98
CA ARG A 160 21.93 -11.07 15.32
C ARG A 160 22.87 -12.28 15.29
N PRO A 161 23.59 -12.57 16.40
CA PRO A 161 24.37 -13.79 16.53
C PRO A 161 23.53 -15.06 16.29
N LEU A 162 24.17 -16.16 15.86
CA LEU A 162 23.50 -17.43 15.54
C LEU A 162 22.65 -17.98 16.71
N ALA A 163 23.17 -17.91 17.94
CA ALA A 163 22.44 -18.33 19.15
C ALA A 163 21.17 -17.50 19.39
N ALA A 164 21.25 -16.18 19.18
CA ALA A 164 20.08 -15.30 19.24
C ALA A 164 19.08 -15.59 18.11
N THR A 165 19.55 -16.12 16.96
CA THR A 165 18.69 -16.53 15.84
C THR A 165 17.86 -17.76 16.19
N VAL A 166 18.45 -18.78 16.82
CA VAL A 166 17.72 -19.99 17.24
C VAL A 166 16.68 -19.65 18.31
N ILE A 167 17.06 -18.88 19.33
CA ILE A 167 16.13 -18.41 20.38
C ILE A 167 15.00 -17.57 19.75
N SER A 168 15.31 -16.70 18.78
CA SER A 168 14.29 -15.93 18.07
C SER A 168 13.34 -16.80 17.26
N PHE A 169 13.81 -17.91 16.69
CA PHE A 169 12.96 -18.85 15.96
C PHE A 169 12.00 -19.57 16.91
N ALA A 170 12.49 -20.09 18.03
CA ALA A 170 11.65 -20.75 19.04
C ALA A 170 10.57 -19.79 19.57
N ARG A 171 10.92 -18.53 19.86
CA ARG A 171 9.96 -17.50 20.30
C ARG A 171 8.91 -17.20 19.23
N ARG A 172 9.32 -17.06 17.97
CA ARG A 172 8.39 -16.85 16.85
C ARG A 172 7.44 -18.03 16.66
N ALA A 173 7.93 -19.25 16.81
CA ALA A 173 7.12 -20.46 16.75
C ALA A 173 6.10 -20.50 17.88
N ALA A 174 6.53 -20.25 19.12
CA ALA A 174 5.64 -20.17 20.28
C ALA A 174 4.53 -19.13 20.09
N ASN A 175 4.87 -17.91 19.66
CA ASN A 175 3.87 -16.86 19.38
C ASN A 175 2.89 -17.28 18.27
N THR A 176 3.39 -17.94 17.22
CA THR A 176 2.56 -18.40 16.10
C THR A 176 1.58 -19.50 16.55
N VAL A 177 2.03 -20.41 17.43
CA VAL A 177 1.17 -21.44 18.03
C VAL A 177 0.14 -20.80 18.96
N ALA A 178 0.54 -19.86 19.81
CA ALA A 178 -0.37 -19.18 20.74
C ALA A 178 -1.49 -18.43 20.02
N HIS A 179 -1.19 -17.77 18.90
CA HIS A 179 -2.22 -17.19 18.02
C HIS A 179 -3.19 -18.25 17.49
N LYS A 180 -2.68 -19.38 16.98
CA LYS A 180 -3.55 -20.50 16.53
C LYS A 180 -4.41 -21.09 17.66
N MET A 181 -3.96 -20.97 18.90
CA MET A 181 -4.71 -21.37 20.11
C MET A 181 -5.70 -20.29 20.59
N GLY A 182 -5.86 -19.18 19.86
CA GLY A 182 -6.87 -18.15 20.12
C GLY A 182 -6.36 -16.92 20.88
N GLN A 183 -5.04 -16.77 21.08
CA GLN A 183 -4.49 -15.54 21.66
C GLN A 183 -4.76 -14.37 20.71
N LYS A 184 -5.46 -13.34 21.20
CA LYS A 184 -5.77 -12.13 20.43
C LYS A 184 -4.56 -11.20 20.37
N ASP A 185 -4.19 -10.79 19.17
CA ASP A 185 -3.23 -9.72 18.90
C ASP A 185 -3.73 -8.97 17.66
N PHE A 186 -3.96 -7.66 17.80
CA PHE A 186 -4.44 -6.79 16.74
C PHE A 186 -3.51 -6.79 15.51
N SER A 187 -2.23 -7.12 15.69
CA SER A 187 -1.26 -7.29 14.59
C SER A 187 -1.73 -8.31 13.56
N HIS A 188 -2.55 -9.31 13.93
CA HIS A 188 -3.09 -10.28 12.97
C HIS A 188 -4.19 -9.69 12.07
N GLU A 189 -5.03 -8.81 12.60
CA GLU A 189 -6.04 -8.08 11.80
C GLU A 189 -5.36 -7.13 10.80
N VAL A 190 -4.30 -6.45 11.25
CA VAL A 190 -3.47 -5.61 10.38
C VAL A 190 -2.78 -6.46 9.31
N TYR A 191 -2.24 -7.63 9.68
CA TYR A 191 -1.62 -8.58 8.75
C TYR A 191 -2.61 -9.07 7.70
N GLU A 192 -3.82 -9.45 8.08
CA GLU A 192 -4.86 -9.90 7.15
C GLU A 192 -5.18 -8.80 6.12
N ALA A 193 -5.35 -7.56 6.59
CA ALA A 193 -5.50 -6.43 5.69
C ALA A 193 -4.30 -6.35 4.75
N MET A 194 -3.07 -6.20 5.28
CA MET A 194 -1.82 -6.06 4.51
C MET A 194 -1.56 -7.22 3.52
N ALA A 195 -1.90 -8.44 3.87
CA ALA A 195 -1.73 -9.64 3.04
C ALA A 195 -2.54 -9.54 1.75
N GLY A 196 -3.73 -8.93 1.79
CA GLY A 196 -4.55 -8.68 0.60
C GLY A 196 -4.05 -7.57 -0.32
N CYS A 197 -2.93 -6.89 -0.03
CA CYS A 197 -2.36 -5.88 -0.93
C CYS A 197 -1.51 -6.52 -2.02
N LEU A 198 -1.81 -6.22 -3.29
CA LEU A 198 -1.03 -6.68 -4.45
C LEU A 198 0.23 -5.85 -4.73
N ALA A 199 0.52 -4.85 -3.90
CA ALA A 199 1.63 -3.92 -4.08
C ALA A 199 1.66 -3.14 -5.42
N CYS A 200 0.52 -3.02 -6.12
CA CYS A 200 0.40 -2.40 -7.46
C CYS A 200 0.65 -0.88 -7.52
N LYS A 201 0.86 -0.21 -6.37
CA LYS A 201 1.09 1.25 -6.24
C LYS A 201 0.02 2.20 -6.79
N SER A 202 -1.13 1.70 -7.26
CA SER A 202 -2.25 2.54 -7.73
C SER A 202 -2.69 3.59 -6.71
N CYS A 203 -2.73 3.23 -5.43
CA CYS A 203 -3.09 4.17 -4.36
C CYS A 203 -2.08 5.32 -4.18
N ALA A 204 -0.79 5.07 -4.42
CA ALA A 204 0.24 6.09 -4.29
C ALA A 204 0.17 7.12 -5.42
N GLY A 205 -0.24 6.68 -6.61
CA GLY A 205 -0.41 7.55 -7.79
C GLY A 205 -1.73 8.34 -7.79
N GLN A 206 -2.86 7.70 -7.49
CA GLN A 206 -4.19 8.32 -7.62
C GLN A 206 -4.70 9.03 -6.36
N CYS A 207 -4.16 8.72 -5.18
CA CYS A 207 -4.64 9.36 -3.97
C CYS A 207 -4.14 10.83 -3.92
N PRO A 208 -5.01 11.83 -3.71
CA PRO A 208 -4.59 13.24 -3.66
C PRO A 208 -3.66 13.54 -2.47
N VAL A 209 -3.70 12.72 -1.41
CA VAL A 209 -2.80 12.80 -0.26
C VAL A 209 -1.68 11.75 -0.31
N LYS A 210 -1.50 11.08 -1.46
CA LYS A 210 -0.38 10.16 -1.77
C LYS A 210 -0.17 9.02 -0.76
N VAL A 211 -1.27 8.42 -0.28
CA VAL A 211 -1.19 7.22 0.58
C VAL A 211 -0.48 6.07 -0.16
N ASN A 212 0.63 5.59 0.41
CA ASN A 212 1.44 4.52 -0.17
C ASN A 212 1.36 3.25 0.67
N VAL A 213 0.33 2.44 0.41
CA VAL A 213 0.14 1.13 1.07
C VAL A 213 1.34 0.20 0.92
N PRO A 214 1.93 0.02 -0.28
CA PRO A 214 3.10 -0.85 -0.44
C PRO A 214 4.27 -0.53 0.50
N ASP A 215 4.54 0.76 0.70
CA ASP A 215 5.62 1.23 1.58
C ASP A 215 5.39 0.80 3.03
N PHE A 216 4.33 1.29 3.68
CA PHE A 216 4.11 0.95 5.09
C PHE A 216 3.80 -0.54 5.31
N ARG A 217 3.27 -1.25 4.29
CA ARG A 217 3.11 -2.71 4.32
C ARG A 217 4.45 -3.41 4.50
N SER A 218 5.47 -3.05 3.72
CA SER A 218 6.79 -3.70 3.84
C SER A 218 7.39 -3.52 5.24
N ARG A 219 7.28 -2.30 5.80
CA ARG A 219 7.76 -1.98 7.14
C ARG A 219 7.01 -2.76 8.22
N PHE A 220 5.68 -2.81 8.12
CA PHE A 220 4.85 -3.61 9.01
C PHE A 220 5.20 -5.11 8.93
N LEU A 221 5.32 -5.67 7.72
CA LEU A 221 5.61 -7.10 7.55
C LEU A 221 6.99 -7.50 8.09
N GLU A 222 7.97 -6.59 8.01
CA GLU A 222 9.28 -6.81 8.63
C GLU A 222 9.16 -6.95 10.15
N LEU A 223 8.46 -6.01 10.80
CA LEU A 223 8.23 -6.06 12.24
C LEU A 223 7.35 -7.25 12.64
N TYR A 224 6.30 -7.55 11.89
CA TYR A 224 5.40 -8.67 12.13
C TYR A 224 6.15 -10.01 12.11
N HIS A 225 7.02 -10.23 11.13
CA HIS A 225 7.80 -11.47 11.00
C HIS A 225 9.04 -11.53 11.91
N SER A 226 9.36 -10.45 12.62
CA SER A 226 10.26 -10.51 13.78
C SER A 226 9.60 -11.21 14.99
N ARG A 227 8.26 -11.18 15.05
CA ARG A 227 7.45 -11.75 16.15
C ARG A 227 6.76 -13.07 15.80
N TYR A 228 6.37 -13.25 14.54
CA TYR A 228 5.65 -14.42 14.03
C TYR A 228 6.45 -15.13 12.93
N LEU A 229 6.18 -16.43 12.73
CA LEU A 229 6.81 -17.19 11.66
C LEU A 229 6.39 -16.63 10.29
N ARG A 230 7.35 -16.60 9.35
CA ARG A 230 7.10 -16.19 7.96
C ARG A 230 6.67 -17.40 7.13
N PRO A 231 5.65 -17.29 6.27
CA PRO A 231 5.23 -18.35 5.37
C PRO A 231 6.37 -18.85 4.48
N LEU A 232 6.38 -20.15 4.17
CA LEU A 232 7.42 -20.75 3.32
C LEU A 232 7.48 -20.13 1.93
N LYS A 233 6.32 -19.77 1.34
CA LYS A 233 6.25 -19.13 0.02
C LYS A 233 7.07 -17.85 -0.08
N ASP A 234 7.19 -17.07 1.00
CA ASP A 234 7.92 -15.80 0.97
C ASP A 234 9.43 -16.06 0.81
N TYR A 235 9.94 -17.14 1.42
CA TYR A 235 11.33 -17.58 1.24
C TYR A 235 11.57 -18.15 -0.16
N LEU A 236 10.62 -18.93 -0.69
CA LEU A 236 10.71 -19.47 -2.05
C LEU A 236 10.78 -18.33 -3.08
N ILE A 237 9.85 -17.37 -3.02
CA ILE A 237 9.81 -16.20 -3.90
C ILE A 237 11.05 -15.32 -3.70
N GLY A 238 11.47 -15.05 -2.46
CA GLY A 238 12.67 -14.26 -2.19
C GLY A 238 13.97 -14.92 -2.68
N SER A 239 14.02 -16.25 -2.72
CA SER A 239 15.16 -17.00 -3.27
C SER A 239 15.11 -17.15 -4.79
N LEU A 240 13.98 -16.82 -5.42
CA LEU A 240 13.76 -17.06 -6.84
C LEU A 240 14.80 -16.32 -7.69
N GLU A 241 15.07 -15.04 -7.41
CA GLU A 241 16.03 -14.24 -8.18
C GLU A 241 17.45 -14.82 -8.20
N TYR A 242 17.82 -15.55 -7.13
CA TYR A 242 19.12 -16.20 -7.02
C TYR A 242 19.16 -17.58 -7.68
N THR A 243 18.05 -18.31 -7.64
CA THR A 243 17.98 -19.70 -8.09
C THR A 243 17.59 -19.82 -9.56
N ILE A 244 16.73 -18.92 -10.04
CA ILE A 244 16.18 -18.97 -11.39
C ILE A 244 17.22 -18.90 -12.52
N PRO A 245 18.34 -18.14 -12.43
CA PRO A 245 19.35 -18.12 -13.49
C PRO A 245 20.01 -19.48 -13.70
N TYR A 246 20.09 -20.31 -12.64
CA TYR A 246 20.62 -21.66 -12.72
C TYR A 246 19.57 -22.64 -13.24
N LEU A 247 18.33 -22.55 -12.75
CA LEU A 247 17.22 -23.40 -13.21
C LEU A 247 16.87 -23.17 -14.69
N ALA A 248 17.01 -21.92 -15.16
CA ALA A 248 16.81 -21.54 -16.56
C ALA A 248 17.79 -22.17 -17.55
N ARG A 249 18.86 -22.82 -17.08
CA ARG A 249 19.76 -23.61 -17.94
C ARG A 249 19.13 -24.93 -18.39
N VAL A 250 18.14 -25.43 -17.66
CA VAL A 250 17.43 -26.68 -17.94
C VAL A 250 15.91 -26.49 -17.85
N PRO A 251 15.33 -25.59 -18.68
CA PRO A 251 13.95 -25.13 -18.51
C PRO A 251 12.93 -26.26 -18.73
N HIS A 252 13.23 -27.25 -19.59
CA HIS A 252 12.37 -28.42 -19.78
C HIS A 252 12.22 -29.27 -18.51
N LEU A 253 13.29 -29.46 -17.74
CA LEU A 253 13.25 -30.21 -16.48
C LEU A 253 12.41 -29.45 -15.44
N TYR A 254 12.67 -28.16 -15.29
CA TYR A 254 11.88 -27.30 -14.40
C TYR A 254 10.40 -27.34 -14.76
N ASN A 255 10.07 -27.15 -16.05
CA ASN A 255 8.69 -27.15 -16.54
C ASN A 255 8.02 -28.51 -16.38
N GLY A 256 8.75 -29.61 -16.55
CA GLY A 256 8.24 -30.96 -16.29
C GLY A 256 7.91 -31.20 -14.82
N ILE A 257 8.78 -30.75 -13.90
CA ILE A 257 8.58 -30.89 -12.46
C ILE A 257 7.42 -30.00 -12.00
N ILE A 258 7.49 -28.69 -12.24
CA ILE A 258 6.50 -27.70 -11.81
C ILE A 258 5.15 -27.91 -12.52
N GLY A 259 5.18 -28.36 -13.77
CA GLY A 259 3.99 -28.72 -14.54
C GLY A 259 3.33 -30.02 -14.09
N SER A 260 3.98 -30.88 -13.28
CA SER A 260 3.35 -32.13 -12.83
C SER A 260 2.18 -31.86 -11.86
N GLY A 261 1.07 -32.58 -12.02
CA GLY A 261 -0.11 -32.41 -11.15
C GLY A 261 0.19 -32.69 -9.67
N MET A 262 1.08 -33.65 -9.41
CA MET A 262 1.52 -34.00 -8.06
C MET A 262 2.26 -32.85 -7.37
N VAL A 263 3.23 -32.23 -8.07
CA VAL A 263 3.97 -31.09 -7.53
C VAL A 263 3.05 -29.88 -7.36
N ARG A 264 2.16 -29.60 -8.33
CA ARG A 264 1.16 -28.53 -8.20
C ARG A 264 0.26 -28.73 -6.98
N ALA A 265 -0.20 -29.95 -6.73
CA ALA A 265 -1.01 -30.27 -5.54
C ALA A 265 -0.22 -30.11 -4.24
N PHE A 266 1.06 -30.54 -4.23
CA PHE A 266 1.95 -30.37 -3.08
C PHE A 266 2.21 -28.90 -2.77
N LEU A 267 2.61 -28.10 -3.77
CA LEU A 267 2.85 -26.66 -3.63
C LEU A 267 1.61 -25.91 -3.16
N ARG A 268 0.42 -26.27 -3.67
CA ARG A 268 -0.85 -25.70 -3.23
C ARG A 268 -1.14 -25.98 -1.76
N ARG A 269 -0.93 -27.22 -1.29
CA ARG A 269 -1.25 -27.63 0.09
C ARG A 269 -0.21 -27.21 1.13
N VAL A 270 1.07 -27.28 0.78
CA VAL A 270 2.18 -27.08 1.73
C VAL A 270 2.75 -25.68 1.66
N ALA A 271 3.05 -25.18 0.45
CA ALA A 271 3.62 -23.85 0.28
C ALA A 271 2.55 -22.75 0.16
N GLY A 272 1.29 -23.11 -0.15
CA GLY A 272 0.23 -22.15 -0.43
C GLY A 272 0.46 -21.37 -1.73
N MET A 273 1.22 -21.95 -2.68
CA MET A 273 1.44 -21.38 -4.00
C MET A 273 0.48 -22.00 -5.01
N VAL A 274 -0.19 -21.15 -5.77
CA VAL A 274 -1.06 -21.52 -6.89
C VAL A 274 -0.47 -20.94 -8.17
N ASP A 275 -0.70 -21.64 -9.29
CA ASP A 275 -0.33 -21.20 -10.64
C ASP A 275 1.12 -20.72 -10.76
N SER A 276 2.05 -21.56 -10.29
CA SER A 276 3.49 -21.29 -10.44
C SER A 276 3.87 -21.17 -11.92
N PRO A 277 4.57 -20.10 -12.31
CA PRO A 277 4.88 -19.84 -13.72
C PRO A 277 5.88 -20.87 -14.28
N LEU A 278 5.78 -21.11 -15.58
CA LEU A 278 6.69 -21.97 -16.33
C LEU A 278 7.78 -21.12 -16.99
N LEU A 279 9.01 -21.62 -17.01
CA LEU A 279 10.12 -20.95 -17.66
C LEU A 279 9.93 -20.93 -19.16
N SER A 280 10.32 -19.82 -19.78
CA SER A 280 10.36 -19.71 -21.23
C SER A 280 11.37 -20.70 -21.81
N LEU A 281 10.98 -21.33 -22.92
CA LEU A 281 11.85 -22.19 -23.72
C LEU A 281 12.62 -21.40 -24.80
N LEU A 282 12.32 -20.11 -24.97
CA LEU A 282 12.99 -19.27 -25.94
C LEU A 282 14.45 -19.05 -25.55
N ASN A 283 15.36 -19.35 -26.47
CA ASN A 283 16.78 -19.06 -26.28
C ASN A 283 17.04 -17.55 -26.44
N PHE A 284 17.21 -16.87 -25.31
CA PHE A 284 17.45 -15.44 -25.29
C PHE A 284 18.76 -15.01 -25.96
N ASP A 285 19.78 -15.88 -25.96
CA ASP A 285 21.07 -15.56 -26.57
C ASP A 285 20.94 -15.48 -28.11
N ASP A 286 20.01 -16.22 -28.70
CA ASP A 286 19.70 -16.13 -30.14
C ASP A 286 19.05 -14.78 -30.48
N VAL A 287 18.15 -14.29 -29.61
CA VAL A 287 17.54 -12.95 -29.75
C VAL A 287 18.62 -11.87 -29.66
N CYS A 288 19.50 -11.96 -28.66
CA CYS A 288 20.60 -11.00 -28.49
C CYS A 288 21.54 -11.00 -29.70
N ARG A 289 21.89 -12.18 -30.25
CA ARG A 289 22.74 -12.28 -31.46
C ARG A 289 22.05 -11.69 -32.69
N ARG A 290 20.76 -11.98 -32.87
CA ARG A 290 19.97 -11.49 -34.01
C ARG A 290 19.91 -9.96 -34.05
N TRP A 291 19.69 -9.32 -32.89
CA TRP A 291 19.53 -7.87 -32.79
C TRP A 291 20.78 -7.13 -32.31
N LYS A 292 21.94 -7.80 -32.27
CA LYS A 292 23.23 -7.26 -31.83
C LYS A 292 23.18 -6.58 -30.45
N VAL A 293 22.39 -7.14 -29.55
CA VAL A 293 22.21 -6.63 -28.18
C VAL A 293 23.48 -6.86 -27.38
N ARG A 294 23.92 -5.83 -26.66
CA ARG A 294 25.15 -5.86 -25.85
C ARG A 294 24.86 -5.71 -24.36
N VAL A 295 25.71 -6.26 -23.50
CA VAL A 295 25.61 -6.00 -22.06
C VAL A 295 26.12 -4.59 -21.77
N ALA A 296 25.33 -3.80 -21.04
CA ALA A 296 25.70 -2.47 -20.59
C ALA A 296 26.77 -2.57 -19.49
N SER A 297 28.03 -2.26 -19.83
CA SER A 297 29.11 -2.10 -18.87
C SER A 297 29.50 -0.63 -18.75
N PRO A 298 29.95 -0.15 -17.57
CA PRO A 298 30.39 1.24 -17.42
C PRO A 298 31.42 1.67 -18.47
N ALA A 299 32.43 0.85 -18.72
CA ALA A 299 33.47 1.11 -19.73
C ALA A 299 32.89 1.26 -21.14
N LEU A 300 31.89 0.45 -21.50
CA LEU A 300 31.24 0.54 -22.81
C LEU A 300 30.40 1.82 -22.90
N LEU A 301 29.67 2.18 -21.85
CA LEU A 301 28.80 3.35 -21.83
C LEU A 301 29.59 4.66 -21.82
N GLU A 302 30.73 4.71 -21.12
CA GLU A 302 31.63 5.86 -21.11
C GLU A 302 32.22 6.13 -22.49
N GLY A 303 32.56 5.07 -23.24
CA GLY A 303 33.11 5.15 -24.58
C GLY A 303 32.12 5.53 -25.68
N LEU A 304 30.82 5.69 -25.37
CA LEU A 304 29.82 6.10 -26.36
C LEU A 304 29.94 7.59 -26.67
N ASP A 305 29.98 7.93 -27.97
CA ASP A 305 29.86 9.31 -28.44
C ASP A 305 28.44 9.88 -28.24
N GLU A 306 28.26 11.19 -28.43
CA GLU A 306 26.97 11.84 -28.21
C GLU A 306 25.86 11.33 -29.14
N ALA A 307 26.20 10.96 -30.38
CA ALA A 307 25.24 10.46 -31.36
C ALA A 307 24.80 9.01 -31.04
N GLN A 308 25.71 8.19 -30.52
CA GLN A 308 25.45 6.85 -30.03
C GLN A 308 24.60 6.89 -28.76
N ARG A 309 24.91 7.79 -27.81
CA ARG A 309 24.10 7.98 -26.58
C ARG A 309 22.65 8.32 -26.92
N LYS A 310 22.41 9.22 -27.87
CA LYS A 310 21.06 9.59 -28.33
C LYS A 310 20.27 8.44 -28.97
N ARG A 311 20.95 7.40 -29.45
CA ARG A 311 20.34 6.20 -30.05
C ARG A 311 20.47 4.96 -29.18
N SER A 312 20.90 5.08 -27.93
CA SER A 312 21.10 3.93 -27.04
C SER A 312 19.92 3.76 -26.08
N VAL A 313 19.41 2.54 -25.96
CA VAL A 313 18.39 2.18 -24.98
C VAL A 313 18.92 1.08 -24.08
N ILE A 314 18.93 1.31 -22.76
CA ILE A 314 19.36 0.32 -21.78
C ILE A 314 18.12 -0.30 -21.14
N LEU A 315 17.94 -1.60 -21.33
CA LEU A 315 16.89 -2.39 -20.70
C LEU A 315 17.38 -2.93 -19.36
N VAL A 316 16.66 -2.59 -18.29
CA VAL A 316 16.86 -3.16 -16.95
C VAL A 316 15.80 -4.23 -16.73
N LEU A 317 16.25 -5.47 -16.53
CA LEU A 317 15.38 -6.64 -16.52
C LEU A 317 15.20 -7.16 -15.11
N ASP A 318 13.95 -7.44 -14.73
CA ASP A 318 13.65 -8.26 -13.56
C ASP A 318 13.65 -9.76 -13.91
N ALA A 319 13.61 -10.61 -12.88
CA ALA A 319 13.65 -12.06 -13.04
C ALA A 319 12.45 -12.61 -13.83
N PHE A 320 11.26 -12.02 -13.69
CA PHE A 320 10.06 -12.52 -14.36
C PHE A 320 10.09 -12.21 -15.85
N THR A 321 10.36 -10.95 -16.21
CA THR A 321 10.47 -10.54 -17.62
C THR A 321 11.58 -11.30 -18.34
N ARG A 322 12.71 -11.54 -17.66
CA ARG A 322 13.85 -12.24 -18.27
C ARG A 322 13.59 -13.74 -18.49
N TYR A 323 13.01 -14.44 -17.52
CA TYR A 323 12.99 -15.92 -17.51
C TYR A 323 11.61 -16.55 -17.75
N PHE A 324 10.52 -15.88 -17.41
CA PHE A 324 9.16 -16.37 -17.65
C PHE A 324 8.54 -15.75 -18.91
N GLU A 325 8.67 -14.43 -19.07
CA GLU A 325 8.10 -13.65 -20.20
C GLU A 325 9.16 -13.29 -21.26
N THR A 326 10.13 -14.18 -21.50
CA THR A 326 11.19 -13.94 -22.49
C THR A 326 10.69 -13.60 -23.90
N PRO A 327 9.56 -14.18 -24.41
CA PRO A 327 9.01 -13.77 -25.70
C PRO A 327 8.61 -12.29 -25.75
N LEU A 328 7.93 -11.79 -24.71
CA LEU A 328 7.59 -10.36 -24.60
C LEU A 328 8.84 -9.49 -24.65
N LEU A 329 9.89 -9.87 -23.93
CA LEU A 329 11.17 -9.16 -23.97
C LEU A 329 11.80 -9.18 -25.36
N ALA A 330 11.71 -10.30 -26.09
CA ALA A 330 12.22 -10.40 -27.45
C ALA A 330 11.48 -9.47 -28.42
N ASP A 331 10.15 -9.36 -28.29
CA ASP A 331 9.33 -8.44 -29.08
C ASP A 331 9.72 -6.97 -28.82
N TRP A 332 9.99 -6.61 -27.56
CA TRP A 332 10.48 -5.28 -27.19
C TRP A 332 11.85 -4.97 -27.79
N ILE A 333 12.79 -5.92 -27.73
CA ILE A 333 14.11 -5.77 -28.35
C ILE A 333 13.97 -5.57 -29.85
N GLU A 334 13.14 -6.37 -30.51
CA GLU A 334 12.87 -6.25 -31.94
C GLU A 334 12.26 -4.90 -32.30
N LEU A 335 11.25 -4.44 -31.56
CA LEU A 335 10.60 -3.15 -31.77
C LEU A 335 11.62 -2.00 -31.68
N ILE A 336 12.37 -1.93 -30.57
CA ILE A 336 13.35 -0.86 -30.34
C ILE A 336 14.44 -0.87 -31.41
N SER A 337 14.92 -2.07 -31.79
CA SER A 337 15.94 -2.22 -32.83
C SER A 337 15.42 -1.76 -34.21
N ARG A 338 14.16 -2.10 -34.55
CA ARG A 338 13.51 -1.66 -35.80
C ARG A 338 13.27 -0.14 -35.84
N LEU A 339 13.10 0.51 -34.69
CA LEU A 339 13.03 1.97 -34.57
C LEU A 339 14.40 2.66 -34.75
N GLY A 340 15.48 1.91 -34.95
CA GLY A 340 16.82 2.44 -35.22
C GLY A 340 17.65 2.73 -33.96
N PHE A 341 17.22 2.24 -32.80
CA PHE A 341 17.98 2.34 -31.56
C PHE A 341 18.88 1.12 -31.35
N GLU A 342 20.03 1.34 -30.72
CA GLU A 342 20.91 0.29 -30.23
C GLU A 342 20.48 -0.14 -28.83
N VAL A 343 20.17 -1.43 -28.68
CA VAL A 343 19.71 -2.00 -27.41
C VAL A 343 20.88 -2.53 -26.59
N TYR A 344 20.91 -2.15 -25.32
CA TYR A 344 21.80 -2.68 -24.31
C TYR A 344 21.00 -3.31 -23.17
N ILE A 345 21.55 -4.32 -22.52
CA ILE A 345 20.93 -4.98 -21.37
C ILE A 345 21.80 -4.77 -20.14
N ALA A 346 21.20 -4.29 -19.07
CA ALA A 346 21.86 -4.24 -17.78
C ALA A 346 22.21 -5.66 -17.29
N PRO A 347 23.41 -5.88 -16.72
CA PRO A 347 23.75 -7.16 -16.11
C PRO A 347 22.67 -7.57 -15.11
N PHE A 348 22.20 -8.81 -15.19
CA PHE A 348 21.22 -9.31 -14.24
C PHE A 348 21.84 -9.32 -12.83
N ALA A 349 21.21 -8.60 -11.91
CA ALA A 349 21.56 -8.58 -10.51
C ALA A 349 20.30 -8.90 -9.70
N ALA A 350 20.40 -9.83 -8.74
CA ALA A 350 19.33 -10.04 -7.78
C ALA A 350 19.09 -8.72 -7.03
N MET A 351 17.84 -8.35 -6.78
CA MET A 351 17.44 -7.03 -6.32
C MET A 351 17.98 -6.69 -4.91
N ALA A 352 18.32 -7.70 -4.11
CA ALA A 352 19.01 -7.55 -2.83
C ALA A 352 20.54 -7.33 -2.97
N SER A 353 21.15 -7.67 -4.10
CA SER A 353 22.50 -7.19 -4.46
C SER A 353 22.39 -5.82 -5.14
N ARG A 354 22.41 -4.76 -4.32
CA ARG A 354 22.53 -3.33 -4.69
C ARG A 354 22.71 -3.09 -6.20
N CYS A 355 21.61 -2.85 -6.92
CA CYS A 355 21.68 -2.26 -8.25
C CYS A 355 22.09 -0.79 -8.09
N ARG A 356 23.40 -0.52 -7.98
CA ARG A 356 23.95 0.84 -7.99
C ARG A 356 23.94 1.36 -9.43
N PHE A 357 22.77 1.73 -9.92
CA PHE A 357 22.73 2.74 -10.98
C PHE A 357 23.03 4.08 -10.32
N ARG A 358 24.31 4.46 -10.29
CA ARG A 358 24.63 5.88 -10.26
C ARG A 358 24.16 6.40 -11.62
N ALA A 359 23.07 7.16 -11.62
CA ALA A 359 22.79 8.04 -12.76
C ALA A 359 24.04 8.91 -12.94
N PHE A 360 24.70 8.74 -14.09
CA PHE A 360 25.78 9.61 -14.54
C PHE A 360 25.17 10.77 -15.32
#